data_AF-A0A167TZK9-F1
#
_entry.id   AF-A0A167TZK9-F1
#
_cell.length_a   1.000
_cell.length_b   1.000
_cell.length_c   1.000
_cell.angle_alpha   90.00
_cell.angle_beta   90.00
_cell.angle_gamma   90.00
#
_symmetry.space_group_name_H-M   'P 1'
#
loop_
_entity.id
_entity.type
_entity.pdbx_description
1 polymer ?
#
loop_
_entity_poly.entity_id
_entity_poly.type
_entity_poly.pdbx_seq_one_letter_code
_entity_poly.pdbx_strand_id
1 'polypeptide(L)'
;MSLAENVIAFTLLFDGIPIIYSGQEHHLDGGVSPLDREAIWLTGYDTSATLYKVIAQLNAIRKFAISQDSNGSYVVYQAIVNYYDSNNIVIRKGYTGHQIVAVYNNFGSGKAEYTLSLTGTQYDASSTVMEVLSCTEVTVGNDGALTATVKTGLPLVYYPLSALSGSGICGQ
;
A
#
# COMPACT_ATOMS: atom_id res chain seq x y z
N MET A 1 5.09 -9.74 10.74
CA MET A 1 5.44 -8.35 10.36
C MET A 1 4.27 -7.58 9.76
N SER A 2 3.11 -8.19 9.51
CA SER A 2 2.00 -7.50 8.84
C SER A 2 1.54 -6.20 9.50
N LEU A 3 1.57 -6.08 10.84
CA LEU A 3 1.28 -4.80 11.51
C LEU A 3 2.27 -3.68 11.11
N ALA A 4 3.57 -4.00 11.05
CA ALA A 4 4.59 -3.05 10.62
C ALA A 4 4.41 -2.68 9.13
N GLU A 5 4.05 -3.65 8.29
CA GLU A 5 3.76 -3.40 6.88
C GLU A 5 2.55 -2.48 6.69
N ASN A 6 1.49 -2.65 7.49
CA ASN A 6 0.30 -1.78 7.45
C ASN A 6 0.64 -0.33 7.81
N VAL A 7 1.37 -0.09 8.91
CA VAL A 7 1.72 1.29 9.30
C VAL A 7 2.68 1.94 8.32
N ILE A 8 3.60 1.18 7.72
CA ILE A 8 4.51 1.65 6.66
C ILE A 8 3.72 2.00 5.40
N ALA A 9 2.81 1.13 4.96
CA ALA A 9 1.96 1.38 3.81
C ALA A 9 1.05 2.60 4.02
N PHE A 10 0.53 2.80 5.23
CA PHE A 10 -0.23 4.00 5.58
C PHE A 10 0.67 5.25 5.50
N THR A 11 1.84 5.20 6.15
CA THR A 11 2.80 6.32 6.16
C THR A 11 3.19 6.74 4.75
N LEU A 12 3.43 5.77 3.85
CA LEU A 12 3.88 6.03 2.48
C LEU A 12 2.75 6.52 1.55
N LEU A 13 1.53 6.02 1.70
CA LEU A 13 0.45 6.26 0.73
C LEU A 13 -0.59 7.29 1.19
N PHE A 14 -0.59 7.69 2.47
CA PHE A 14 -1.48 8.74 2.98
C PHE A 14 -1.01 10.15 2.55
N ASP A 15 -1.78 11.16 2.94
CA ASP A 15 -1.49 12.56 2.62
C ASP A 15 -0.19 13.06 3.27
N GLY A 16 0.51 13.94 2.54
CA GLY A 16 1.73 14.58 2.99
C GLY A 16 3.02 13.96 2.44
N ILE A 17 4.13 14.25 3.13
CA ILE A 17 5.47 13.79 2.80
C ILE A 17 5.78 12.60 3.71
N PRO A 18 5.96 11.39 3.17
CA PRO A 18 6.24 10.23 4.00
C PRO A 18 7.66 10.29 4.56
N ILE A 19 7.81 9.88 5.82
CA ILE A 19 9.10 9.81 6.51
C ILE A 19 9.20 8.41 7.12
N ILE A 20 10.30 7.72 6.81
CA ILE A 20 10.67 6.44 7.41
C ILE A 20 11.95 6.68 8.21
N TYR A 21 11.99 6.23 9.46
CA TYR A 21 13.18 6.37 10.31
C TYR A 21 14.16 5.23 10.04
N SER A 22 15.46 5.56 9.95
CA SER A 22 16.53 4.59 9.68
C SER A 22 16.50 3.45 10.69
N GLY A 23 16.36 2.21 10.21
CA GLY A 23 16.22 1.00 11.02
C GLY A 23 14.82 0.39 10.96
N GLN A 24 13.79 1.18 10.61
CA GLN A 24 12.42 0.69 10.47
C GLN A 24 12.29 -0.34 9.32
N GLU A 25 13.05 -0.18 8.24
CA GLU A 25 13.17 -1.12 7.12
C GLU A 25 13.82 -2.46 7.49
N HIS A 26 14.48 -2.50 8.64
CA HIS A 26 15.08 -3.70 9.22
C HIS A 26 14.38 -4.17 10.49
N HIS A 27 13.24 -3.56 10.83
CA HIS A 27 12.43 -3.94 11.98
C HIS A 27 13.22 -3.92 13.30
N LEU A 28 14.10 -2.93 13.46
CA LEU A 28 14.76 -2.67 14.75
C LEU A 28 13.71 -2.35 15.83
N ASP A 29 13.97 -2.81 17.05
CA ASP A 29 12.98 -2.90 18.15
C ASP A 29 13.38 -2.12 19.42
N GLY A 30 14.31 -1.17 19.27
CA GLY A 30 14.70 -0.23 20.30
C GLY A 30 13.50 0.44 20.97
N GLY A 31 13.51 0.43 22.29
CA GLY A 31 12.42 0.97 23.11
C GLY A 31 12.51 2.48 23.28
N VAL A 32 12.64 2.93 24.53
CA VAL A 32 12.78 4.36 24.84
C VAL A 32 14.22 4.81 24.70
N SER A 33 14.42 6.10 24.41
CA SER A 33 15.76 6.66 24.28
C SER A 33 16.66 6.37 25.51
N PRO A 34 17.92 5.96 25.29
CA PRO A 34 18.66 5.98 24.02
C PRO A 34 18.53 4.71 23.16
N LEU A 35 17.67 3.75 23.53
CA LEU A 35 17.60 2.45 22.84
C LEU A 35 17.04 2.55 21.41
N ASP A 36 16.31 3.62 21.08
CA ASP A 36 15.75 3.96 19.75
C ASP A 36 16.77 4.58 18.76
N ARG A 37 18.07 4.45 19.06
CA ARG A 37 19.18 5.03 18.29
C ARG A 37 20.16 3.96 17.85
N GLU A 38 19.65 2.82 17.42
CA GLU A 38 20.48 1.69 17.00
C GLU A 38 21.29 2.02 15.75
N ALA A 39 22.48 1.43 15.70
CA ALA A 39 23.37 1.56 14.57
C ALA A 39 22.90 0.70 13.39
N ILE A 40 22.33 1.32 12.36
CA ILE A 40 21.84 0.62 11.16
C ILE A 40 22.91 -0.24 10.48
N TRP A 41 24.18 0.15 10.51
CA TRP A 41 25.24 -0.65 9.88
C TRP A 41 25.40 -2.06 10.47
N LEU A 42 24.89 -2.30 11.69
CA LEU A 42 24.90 -3.63 12.32
C LEU A 42 23.95 -4.63 11.65
N THR A 43 22.98 -4.16 10.85
CA THR A 43 22.11 -5.04 10.05
C THR A 43 22.80 -5.57 8.81
N GLY A 44 23.99 -5.05 8.47
CA GLY A 44 24.68 -5.33 7.22
C GLY A 44 24.01 -4.72 5.99
N TYR A 45 23.05 -3.80 6.17
CA TYR A 45 22.26 -3.20 5.08
C TYR A 45 21.54 -4.24 4.22
N ASP A 46 20.94 -5.25 4.86
CA ASP A 46 20.27 -6.35 4.17
C ASP A 46 19.05 -5.86 3.36
N THR A 47 19.26 -5.63 2.07
CA THR A 47 18.20 -5.26 1.12
C THR A 47 17.19 -6.38 0.85
N SER A 48 17.44 -7.59 1.38
CA SER A 48 16.52 -8.72 1.29
C SER A 48 15.43 -8.70 2.38
N ALA A 49 15.60 -7.86 3.42
CA ALA A 49 14.65 -7.70 4.52
C ALA A 49 13.24 -7.39 4.02
N THR A 50 12.23 -7.93 4.69
CA THR A 50 10.83 -7.82 4.25
C THR A 50 10.36 -6.37 4.17
N LEU A 51 10.60 -5.57 5.22
CA LEU A 51 10.16 -4.18 5.24
C LEU A 51 10.93 -3.32 4.22
N TYR A 52 12.20 -3.63 3.96
CA TYR A 52 12.96 -3.00 2.87
C TYR A 52 12.27 -3.17 1.50
N LYS A 53 11.90 -4.40 1.15
CA LYS A 53 11.20 -4.71 -0.11
C LYS A 53 9.83 -4.04 -0.19
N VAL A 54 9.06 -4.09 0.90
CA VAL A 54 7.74 -3.45 0.98
C VAL A 54 7.85 -1.94 0.81
N ILE A 55 8.79 -1.28 1.51
CA ILE A 55 9.04 0.17 1.36
C ILE A 55 9.44 0.52 -0.07
N ALA A 56 10.26 -0.31 -0.72
CA ALA A 56 10.65 -0.09 -2.11
C ALA A 56 9.45 -0.18 -3.07
N GLN A 57 8.60 -1.21 -2.95
CA GLN A 57 7.39 -1.37 -3.76
C GLN A 57 6.40 -0.20 -3.55
N LEU A 58 6.16 0.18 -2.30
CA LEU A 58 5.25 1.27 -1.94
C LEU A 58 5.73 2.63 -2.48
N ASN A 59 7.04 2.92 -2.40
CA ASN A 59 7.60 4.13 -3.01
C ASN A 59 7.53 4.08 -4.53
N ALA A 60 7.76 2.91 -5.16
CA ALA A 60 7.67 2.76 -6.60
C ALA A 60 6.26 3.09 -7.10
N ILE A 61 5.21 2.52 -6.50
CA ILE A 61 3.83 2.80 -6.92
C ILE A 61 3.42 4.24 -6.64
N ARG A 62 3.81 4.81 -5.48
CA ARG A 62 3.55 6.22 -5.16
C ARG A 62 4.20 7.16 -6.18
N LYS A 63 5.48 6.93 -6.49
CA LYS A 63 6.22 7.73 -7.49
C LYS A 63 5.61 7.59 -8.87
N PHE A 64 5.21 6.38 -9.25
CA PHE A 64 4.58 6.13 -10.52
C PHE A 64 3.22 6.84 -10.63
N ALA A 65 2.34 6.72 -9.63
CA ALA A 65 1.07 7.44 -9.58
C ALA A 65 1.25 8.97 -9.69
N ILE A 66 2.27 9.53 -9.04
CA ILE A 66 2.64 10.95 -9.19
C ILE A 66 3.01 11.29 -10.63
N SER A 67 3.77 10.42 -11.31
CA SER A 67 4.22 10.65 -12.70
C SER A 67 3.12 10.52 -13.75
N GLN A 68 2.07 9.73 -13.49
CA GLN A 68 0.95 9.57 -14.41
C GLN A 68 0.02 10.80 -14.44
N ASP A 69 0.04 11.59 -13.37
CA ASP A 69 -0.78 12.79 -13.25
C ASP A 69 -0.01 14.03 -13.68
N SER A 70 -0.04 14.31 -14.99
CA SER A 70 0.69 15.42 -15.63
C SER A 70 0.42 16.81 -15.03
N ASN A 71 -0.69 17.00 -14.31
CA ASN A 71 -1.03 18.27 -13.66
C ASN A 71 -0.59 18.33 -12.18
N GLY A 72 0.14 17.31 -11.70
CA GLY A 72 0.54 17.19 -10.29
C GLY A 72 -0.66 16.93 -9.37
N SER A 73 -1.77 16.42 -9.91
CA SER A 73 -3.03 16.40 -9.19
C SER A 73 -3.07 15.32 -8.10
N TYR A 74 -2.31 14.21 -8.23
CA TYR A 74 -2.21 13.15 -7.22
C TYR A 74 -1.72 13.69 -5.87
N VAL A 75 -0.69 14.54 -5.87
CA VAL A 75 -0.10 15.04 -4.62
C VAL A 75 -1.04 16.00 -3.88
N VAL A 76 -1.90 16.73 -4.61
CA VAL A 76 -2.90 17.65 -4.03
C VAL A 76 -4.27 17.02 -3.82
N TYR A 77 -4.54 15.84 -4.38
CA TYR A 77 -5.79 15.11 -4.14
C TYR A 77 -5.85 14.65 -2.69
N GLN A 78 -6.85 15.09 -1.92
CA GLN A 78 -6.99 14.65 -0.52
C GLN A 78 -7.35 13.17 -0.44
N ALA A 79 -6.66 12.42 0.40
CA ALA A 79 -6.98 11.02 0.65
C ALA A 79 -8.41 10.89 1.21
N ILE A 80 -9.20 9.98 0.64
CA ILE A 80 -10.59 9.73 1.02
C ILE A 80 -10.66 8.38 1.74
N VAL A 81 -11.19 8.38 2.96
CA VAL A 81 -11.55 7.15 3.66
C VAL A 81 -12.84 6.61 3.03
N ASN A 82 -12.70 5.55 2.24
CA ASN A 82 -13.81 4.92 1.52
C ASN A 82 -14.60 3.96 2.41
N TYR A 83 -13.93 3.28 3.35
CA TYR A 83 -14.52 2.30 4.24
C TYR A 83 -13.69 2.23 5.53
N TYR A 84 -14.36 1.99 6.66
CA TYR A 84 -13.70 1.63 7.90
C TYR A 84 -14.62 0.78 8.78
N ASP A 85 -14.02 -0.07 9.61
CA ASP A 85 -14.68 -0.77 10.70
C ASP A 85 -13.74 -0.84 11.91
N SER A 86 -13.99 -1.75 12.86
CA SER A 86 -13.16 -1.90 14.07
C SER A 86 -11.73 -2.38 13.80
N ASN A 87 -11.46 -2.97 12.64
CA ASN A 87 -10.17 -3.58 12.32
C ASN A 87 -9.63 -3.21 10.93
N ASN A 88 -10.42 -2.57 10.08
CA ASN A 88 -10.07 -2.22 8.70
C ASN A 88 -10.23 -0.73 8.44
N ILE A 89 -9.36 -0.19 7.59
CA ILE A 89 -9.54 1.11 6.96
C ILE A 89 -9.11 1.03 5.49
N VAL A 90 -9.94 1.57 4.61
CA VAL A 90 -9.68 1.61 3.16
C VAL A 90 -9.61 3.05 2.72
N ILE A 91 -8.51 3.39 2.08
CA ILE A 91 -8.21 4.76 1.65
C ILE A 91 -8.02 4.77 0.15
N ARG A 92 -8.65 5.74 -0.50
CA ARG A 92 -8.50 6.02 -1.91
C ARG A 92 -7.84 7.37 -2.10
N LYS A 93 -6.82 7.43 -2.95
CA LYS A 93 -6.12 8.69 -3.29
C LYS A 93 -5.78 8.72 -4.78
N GLY A 94 -6.03 9.86 -5.41
CA GLY A 94 -5.86 10.09 -6.85
C GLY A 94 -7.19 10.17 -7.59
N TYR A 95 -7.11 10.67 -8.82
CA TYR A 95 -8.26 10.82 -9.71
C TYR A 95 -8.61 9.50 -10.40
N THR A 96 -9.87 9.38 -10.83
CA THR A 96 -10.39 8.22 -11.56
C THR A 96 -9.48 7.84 -12.73
N GLY A 97 -9.14 6.55 -12.83
CA GLY A 97 -8.22 5.98 -13.82
C GLY A 97 -6.76 5.89 -13.34
N HIS A 98 -6.40 6.61 -12.28
CA HIS A 98 -5.03 6.67 -11.74
C HIS A 98 -4.98 6.65 -10.21
N GLN A 99 -6.07 6.26 -9.55
CA GLN A 99 -6.16 6.23 -8.11
C GLN A 99 -5.54 4.96 -7.50
N ILE A 100 -4.85 5.15 -6.38
CA ILE A 100 -4.46 4.08 -5.48
C ILE A 100 -5.62 3.82 -4.52
N VAL A 101 -5.99 2.55 -4.35
CA VAL A 101 -6.88 2.09 -3.27
C VAL A 101 -6.06 1.18 -2.36
N ALA A 102 -5.84 1.60 -1.12
CA ALA A 102 -5.09 0.85 -0.12
C ALA A 102 -5.99 0.35 1.00
N VAL A 103 -5.83 -0.92 1.37
CA VAL A 103 -6.53 -1.58 2.47
C VAL A 103 -5.53 -1.79 3.60
N TYR A 104 -5.87 -1.30 4.78
CA TYR A 104 -5.09 -1.47 5.99
C TYR A 104 -5.92 -2.19 7.05
N ASN A 105 -5.25 -2.95 7.92
CA ASN A 105 -5.88 -3.62 9.03
C ASN A 105 -4.94 -3.77 10.24
N ASN A 106 -5.52 -4.11 11.39
CA ASN A 106 -4.79 -4.29 12.66
C ASN A 106 -4.79 -5.73 13.18
N PHE A 107 -5.12 -6.74 12.36
CA PHE A 107 -5.25 -8.11 12.84
C PHE A 107 -3.90 -8.81 13.09
N GLY A 108 -2.83 -8.38 12.44
CA GLY A 108 -1.52 -9.04 12.50
C GLY A 108 -1.46 -10.40 11.81
N SER A 109 -0.33 -11.10 11.96
CA SER A 109 0.03 -12.24 11.10
C SER A 109 -0.76 -13.52 11.33
N GLY A 110 -1.48 -13.62 12.46
CA GLY A 110 -2.28 -14.79 12.82
C GLY A 110 -3.69 -14.80 12.22
N LYS A 111 -4.07 -13.78 11.45
CA LYS A 111 -5.42 -13.65 10.89
C LYS A 111 -5.64 -14.63 9.74
N ALA A 112 -6.71 -15.41 9.85
CA ALA A 112 -7.23 -16.20 8.74
C ALA A 112 -7.66 -15.30 7.58
N GLU A 113 -7.57 -15.82 6.35
CA GLU A 113 -8.01 -15.12 5.15
C GLU A 113 -9.47 -14.66 5.26
N TYR A 114 -9.75 -13.45 4.80
CA TYR A 114 -11.09 -12.91 4.69
C TYR A 114 -11.17 -11.95 3.51
N THR A 115 -12.40 -11.66 3.07
CA THR A 115 -12.66 -10.75 1.97
C THR A 115 -13.43 -9.52 2.44
N LEU A 116 -13.17 -8.40 1.78
CA LEU A 116 -13.95 -7.17 1.86
C LEU A 116 -14.53 -6.87 0.48
N SER A 117 -15.81 -6.53 0.41
CA SER A 117 -16.44 -6.00 -0.80
C SER A 117 -16.37 -4.48 -0.77
N LEU A 118 -15.49 -3.90 -1.57
CA LEU A 118 -15.18 -2.48 -1.56
C LEU A 118 -15.96 -1.76 -2.65
N THR A 119 -16.87 -0.87 -2.24
CA THR A 119 -17.59 0.04 -3.14
C THR A 119 -16.95 1.43 -3.11
N GLY A 120 -17.28 2.28 -4.08
CA GLY A 120 -16.77 3.66 -4.15
C GLY A 120 -15.27 3.78 -4.48
N THR A 121 -14.62 2.69 -4.93
CA THR A 121 -13.21 2.66 -5.36
C THR A 121 -12.95 3.52 -6.61
N GLN A 122 -14.01 3.90 -7.33
CA GLN A 122 -13.97 4.56 -8.64
C GLN A 122 -13.24 3.77 -9.73
N TYR A 123 -13.07 2.45 -9.54
CA TYR A 123 -12.68 1.58 -10.63
C TYR A 123 -13.90 1.22 -11.47
N ASP A 124 -13.72 1.11 -12.78
CA ASP A 124 -14.81 0.76 -13.67
C ASP A 124 -15.23 -0.71 -13.47
N ALA A 125 -16.53 -0.97 -13.59
CA ALA A 125 -17.05 -2.35 -13.57
C ALA A 125 -16.36 -3.19 -14.66
N SER A 126 -16.04 -4.45 -14.32
CA SER A 126 -15.34 -5.40 -15.21
C SER A 126 -13.91 -4.98 -15.61
N SER A 127 -13.37 -3.88 -15.08
CA SER A 127 -11.96 -3.52 -15.27
C SER A 127 -11.02 -4.41 -14.43
N THR A 128 -9.74 -4.48 -14.80
CA THR A 128 -8.73 -5.19 -14.03
C THR A 128 -7.83 -4.21 -13.28
N VAL A 129 -7.57 -4.51 -12.01
CA VAL A 129 -6.59 -3.81 -11.17
C VAL A 129 -5.46 -4.77 -10.78
N MET A 130 -4.28 -4.22 -10.51
CA MET A 130 -3.15 -4.95 -9.96
C MET A 130 -3.11 -4.71 -8.44
N GLU A 131 -3.07 -5.79 -7.65
CA GLU A 131 -2.61 -5.73 -6.26
C GLU A 131 -1.07 -5.73 -6.28
N VAL A 132 -0.45 -4.57 -6.04
CA VAL A 132 0.96 -4.32 -6.37
C VAL A 132 1.96 -4.91 -5.38
N LEU A 133 1.53 -5.34 -4.18
CA LEU A 133 2.43 -5.96 -3.21
C LEU A 133 2.64 -7.44 -3.52
N SER A 134 1.59 -8.15 -3.92
CA SER A 134 1.61 -9.56 -4.33
C SER A 134 1.72 -9.77 -5.84
N CYS A 135 1.59 -8.70 -6.64
CA CYS A 135 1.54 -8.75 -8.09
C CYS A 135 0.43 -9.68 -8.62
N THR A 136 -0.75 -9.56 -8.02
CA THR A 136 -1.93 -10.34 -8.38
C THR A 136 -2.96 -9.46 -9.08
N GLU A 137 -3.43 -9.88 -10.25
CA GLU A 137 -4.54 -9.22 -10.94
C GLU A 137 -5.88 -9.55 -10.28
N VAL A 138 -6.74 -8.54 -10.16
CA VAL A 138 -8.10 -8.68 -9.64
C VAL A 138 -9.07 -7.98 -10.58
N THR A 139 -10.11 -8.69 -11.01
CA THR A 139 -11.19 -8.10 -11.81
C THR A 139 -12.24 -7.48 -10.90
N VAL A 140 -12.60 -6.23 -11.16
CA VAL A 140 -13.69 -5.52 -10.51
C VAL A 140 -15.02 -6.14 -10.93
N GLY A 141 -15.92 -6.37 -9.98
CA GLY A 141 -17.24 -6.93 -10.25
C GLY A 141 -18.06 -6.09 -11.23
N ASN A 142 -19.05 -6.72 -11.86
CA ASN A 142 -19.95 -6.03 -12.80
C ASN A 142 -20.81 -4.96 -12.10
N ASP A 143 -20.93 -5.04 -10.78
CA ASP A 143 -21.57 -4.05 -9.90
C ASP A 143 -20.63 -2.90 -9.48
N GLY A 144 -19.38 -2.91 -9.95
CA GLY A 144 -18.34 -1.94 -9.60
C GLY A 144 -17.67 -2.22 -8.26
N ALA A 145 -17.98 -3.33 -7.58
CA ALA A 145 -17.34 -3.69 -6.32
C ALA A 145 -15.99 -4.38 -6.54
N LEU A 146 -14.95 -3.94 -5.83
CA LEU A 146 -13.66 -4.61 -5.78
C LEU A 146 -13.66 -5.60 -4.61
N THR A 147 -13.40 -6.87 -4.88
CA THR A 147 -13.22 -7.87 -3.81
C THR A 147 -11.76 -7.86 -3.36
N ALA A 148 -11.51 -7.37 -2.15
CA ALA A 148 -10.18 -7.36 -1.54
C ALA A 148 -10.00 -8.57 -0.62
N THR A 149 -9.06 -9.45 -0.94
CA THR A 149 -8.78 -10.68 -0.17
C THR A 149 -7.54 -10.46 0.71
N VAL A 150 -7.76 -10.21 2.00
CA VAL A 150 -6.68 -10.01 2.96
C VAL A 150 -6.17 -11.35 3.47
N LYS A 151 -4.86 -11.58 3.32
CA LYS A 151 -4.17 -12.78 3.80
C LYS A 151 -3.20 -12.40 4.90
N THR A 152 -3.19 -13.15 6.01
CA THR A 152 -2.25 -12.99 7.13
C THR A 152 -2.13 -11.54 7.66
N GLY A 153 -3.24 -10.79 7.58
CA GLY A 153 -3.31 -9.38 8.00
C GLY A 153 -2.44 -8.41 7.20
N LEU A 154 -1.90 -8.81 6.04
CA LEU A 154 -1.08 -7.94 5.20
C LEU A 154 -1.91 -6.76 4.64
N PRO A 155 -1.30 -5.60 4.40
CA PRO A 155 -1.96 -4.53 3.64
C PRO A 155 -2.14 -4.97 2.18
N LEU A 156 -3.10 -4.34 1.49
CA LEU A 156 -3.30 -4.53 0.05
C LEU A 156 -3.24 -3.16 -0.62
N VAL A 157 -2.65 -3.08 -1.80
CA VAL A 157 -2.54 -1.83 -2.56
C VAL A 157 -2.93 -2.09 -4.01
N TYR A 158 -4.03 -1.48 -4.43
CA TYR A 158 -4.58 -1.64 -5.77
C TYR A 158 -4.28 -0.42 -6.64
N TYR A 159 -4.03 -0.69 -7.92
CA TYR A 159 -3.91 0.33 -8.96
C TYR A 159 -4.42 -0.20 -10.31
N PRO A 160 -5.02 0.64 -11.19
CA PRO A 160 -5.54 0.19 -12.48
C PRO A 160 -4.46 -0.48 -13.34
N LEU A 161 -4.73 -1.70 -13.81
CA LEU A 161 -3.75 -2.45 -14.62
C LEU A 161 -3.43 -1.73 -15.93
N SER A 162 -4.45 -1.17 -16.58
CA SER A 162 -4.30 -0.40 -17.82
C SER A 162 -3.38 0.81 -17.68
N ALA A 163 -3.30 1.40 -16.48
CA ALA A 163 -2.45 2.54 -16.19
C ALA A 163 -1.05 2.16 -15.72
N LEU A 164 -0.75 0.87 -15.49
CA LEU A 164 0.58 0.38 -15.05
C LEU A 164 1.54 0.07 -16.18
N SER A 165 1.08 0.06 -17.42
CA SER A 165 1.91 -0.31 -18.57
C SER A 165 3.15 0.59 -18.68
N GLY A 166 4.33 -0.03 -18.82
CA GLY A 166 5.62 0.64 -18.90
C GLY A 166 6.20 1.08 -17.56
N SER A 167 5.59 0.72 -16.43
CA SER A 167 6.04 1.13 -15.09
C SER A 167 7.21 0.29 -14.54
N GLY A 168 7.36 -0.95 -15.00
CA GLY A 168 8.20 -1.99 -14.41
C GLY A 168 7.63 -2.62 -13.14
N ILE A 169 6.53 -2.08 -12.59
CA ILE A 169 5.89 -2.59 -11.37
C ILE A 169 5.15 -3.88 -11.71
N CYS A 170 5.44 -4.97 -11.00
CA CYS A 170 4.85 -6.28 -11.27
C CYS A 170 5.01 -6.75 -12.73
N GLY A 171 6.12 -6.36 -13.38
CA GLY A 171 6.43 -6.73 -14.75
C GLY A 171 5.61 -6.00 -15.82
N GLN A 172 4.86 -4.96 -15.46
CA GLN A 172 4.05 -4.15 -16.37
C GLN A 172 4.84 -3.06 -17.08
#